data_AF-A0AAT9THI5-F1
#
_entry.id   AF-A0AAT9THI5-F1
#
_cell.length_a   1.000
_cell.length_b   1.000
_cell.length_c   1.000
_cell.angle_alpha   90.00
_cell.angle_beta   90.00
_cell.angle_gamma   90.00
#
_symmetry.space_group_name_H-M   'P 1'
#
loop_
_entity.id
_entity.type
_entity.pdbx_description
1 polymer ?
#
loop_
_entity_poly.entity_id
_entity_poly.type
_entity_poly.pdbx_seq_one_letter_code
_entity_poly.pdbx_strand_id
1 'polypeptide(L)'
;MSPVIEVHARARLITDGPLTRPVPVDLRYDPADERRAVHIGLPDGTDWSFGRDLLERGLRTPIERGDVRIWPCGRTQLIVELHSTDGVEVFQFEIRTLIRFLARTHAQSPATPADAGRESQPQPPSRTARPERGAQTERGAHPERGAQPARG
;
A
#
# COMPACT_ATOMS: atom_id res chain seq x y z
N MET A 1 -24.06 -3.40 7.96
CA MET A 1 -23.63 -4.51 7.08
C MET A 1 -22.97 -3.90 5.87
N SER A 2 -21.65 -4.08 5.75
CA SER A 2 -20.90 -3.60 4.59
C SER A 2 -21.18 -4.56 3.41
N PRO A 3 -21.54 -4.06 2.21
CA PRO A 3 -21.94 -4.92 1.10
C PRO A 3 -20.76 -5.73 0.54
N VAL A 4 -21.05 -6.98 0.14
CA VAL A 4 -20.11 -7.81 -0.61
C VAL A 4 -19.66 -7.06 -1.86
N ILE A 5 -18.35 -7.05 -2.09
CA ILE A 5 -17.75 -6.44 -3.28
C ILE A 5 -17.65 -7.51 -4.34
N GLU A 6 -18.26 -7.25 -5.48
CA GLU A 6 -18.16 -8.10 -6.66
C GLU A 6 -17.71 -7.26 -7.87
N VAL A 7 -16.76 -7.79 -8.62
CA VAL A 7 -16.23 -7.18 -9.84
C VAL A 7 -16.13 -8.26 -10.91
N HIS A 8 -16.95 -8.14 -11.94
CA HIS A 8 -16.80 -8.94 -13.15
C HIS A 8 -15.58 -8.43 -13.92
N ALA A 9 -14.63 -9.32 -14.16
CA ALA A 9 -13.38 -9.04 -14.86
C ALA A 9 -13.16 -10.03 -16.00
N ARG A 10 -12.13 -9.76 -16.80
CA ARG A 10 -11.59 -10.72 -17.77
C ARG A 10 -10.18 -11.07 -17.35
N ALA A 11 -9.88 -12.35 -17.28
CA ALA A 11 -8.53 -12.88 -17.17
C ALA A 11 -8.17 -13.61 -18.46
N ARG A 12 -6.89 -13.91 -18.66
CA ARG A 12 -6.44 -14.91 -19.61
C ARG A 12 -6.07 -16.16 -18.85
N LEU A 13 -6.73 -17.27 -19.14
CA LEU A 13 -6.37 -18.57 -18.59
C LEU A 13 -5.31 -19.20 -19.49
N ILE A 14 -4.18 -19.56 -18.89
CA ILE A 14 -3.05 -20.25 -19.49
C ILE A 14 -3.08 -21.66 -18.91
N THR A 15 -3.49 -22.63 -19.73
CA THR A 15 -3.42 -24.07 -19.40
C THR A 15 -2.29 -24.72 -20.19
N ASP A 16 -1.97 -25.98 -19.89
CA ASP A 16 -0.93 -26.76 -20.61
C ASP A 16 -1.22 -26.99 -22.11
N GLY A 17 -2.39 -26.58 -22.61
CA GLY A 17 -2.73 -26.61 -24.02
C GLY A 17 -2.18 -25.41 -24.81
N PRO A 18 -2.12 -25.49 -26.15
CA PRO A 18 -1.58 -24.42 -27.01
C PRO A 18 -2.43 -23.13 -27.04
N LEU A 19 -3.52 -23.06 -26.26
CA LEU A 19 -4.50 -21.98 -26.33
C LEU A 19 -4.60 -21.25 -25.00
N THR A 20 -3.97 -20.08 -24.92
CA THR A 20 -4.35 -19.06 -23.95
C THR A 20 -5.69 -18.45 -24.37
N ARG A 21 -6.71 -18.50 -23.52
CA ARG A 21 -8.04 -17.96 -23.83
C ARG A 21 -8.47 -16.89 -22.83
N PRO A 22 -9.13 -15.81 -23.27
CA PRO A 22 -9.80 -14.90 -22.35
C PRO A 22 -10.98 -15.62 -21.68
N VAL A 23 -11.07 -15.52 -20.36
CA VAL A 23 -12.18 -16.06 -19.55
C VAL A 23 -12.80 -14.94 -18.71
N PRO A 24 -14.14 -14.85 -18.63
CA PRO A 24 -14.78 -14.01 -17.63
C PRO A 24 -14.54 -14.61 -16.25
N VAL A 25 -14.30 -13.75 -15.25
CA VAL A 25 -14.09 -14.15 -13.86
C VAL A 25 -14.79 -13.18 -12.94
N ASP A 26 -15.31 -13.69 -11.83
CA ASP A 26 -15.92 -12.90 -10.77
C ASP A 26 -14.96 -12.75 -9.60
N LEU A 27 -14.46 -11.53 -9.39
CA LEU A 27 -13.68 -11.20 -8.19
C LEU A 27 -14.63 -10.82 -7.08
N ARG A 28 -14.63 -11.59 -5.98
CA ARG A 28 -15.50 -11.34 -4.82
C ARG A 28 -14.69 -11.13 -3.53
N TYR A 29 -15.20 -10.27 -2.66
CA TYR A 29 -14.68 -10.05 -1.31
C TYR A 29 -15.84 -9.70 -0.38
N ASP A 30 -16.02 -10.50 0.66
CA ASP A 30 -16.98 -10.22 1.73
C ASP A 30 -16.26 -9.55 2.92
N PRO A 31 -16.56 -8.28 3.26
CA PRO A 31 -15.97 -7.63 4.43
C PRO A 31 -16.40 -8.24 5.77
N ALA A 32 -17.48 -9.03 5.80
CA ALA A 32 -17.95 -9.74 6.99
C ALA A 32 -17.24 -11.10 7.19
N ASP A 33 -16.51 -11.60 6.19
CA ASP A 33 -15.70 -12.80 6.32
C ASP A 33 -14.45 -12.54 7.19
N GLU A 34 -14.32 -13.29 8.29
CA GLU A 34 -13.18 -13.23 9.21
C GLU A 34 -11.85 -13.53 8.52
N ARG A 35 -11.86 -14.41 7.51
CA ARG A 35 -10.66 -14.80 6.75
C ARG A 35 -10.20 -13.71 5.79
N ARG A 36 -11.06 -12.73 5.48
CA ARG A 36 -10.80 -11.65 4.53
C ARG A 36 -10.29 -12.20 3.19
N ALA A 37 -10.96 -13.25 2.70
CA ALA A 37 -10.56 -13.93 1.48
C ALA A 37 -11.00 -13.16 0.23
N VAL A 38 -10.15 -13.18 -0.79
CA VAL A 38 -10.51 -12.83 -2.17
C VAL A 38 -10.87 -14.11 -2.88
N HIS A 39 -11.99 -14.09 -3.58
CA HIS A 39 -12.51 -15.20 -4.37
C HIS A 39 -12.37 -14.90 -5.86
N ILE A 40 -11.99 -15.90 -6.64
CA ILE A 40 -11.98 -15.90 -8.11
C ILE A 40 -12.96 -16.98 -8.56
N GLY A 41 -14.16 -16.55 -8.94
CA GLY A 41 -15.19 -17.42 -9.51
C GLY A 41 -15.04 -17.55 -11.02
N LEU A 42 -15.10 -18.79 -11.52
CA LEU A 42 -15.13 -19.13 -12.94
C LEU A 42 -16.54 -19.52 -13.41
N PRO A 43 -16.83 -19.44 -14.72
CA PRO A 43 -18.15 -19.77 -15.28
C PRO A 43 -18.52 -21.26 -15.18
N ASP A 44 -17.54 -22.13 -14.99
CA ASP A 44 -17.73 -23.57 -14.79
C ASP A 44 -18.09 -23.94 -13.35
N GLY A 45 -18.21 -22.94 -12.46
CA GLY A 45 -18.55 -23.11 -11.05
C GLY A 45 -17.35 -23.26 -10.13
N THR A 46 -16.12 -23.28 -10.68
CA THR A 46 -14.89 -23.30 -9.88
C THR A 46 -14.75 -21.99 -9.11
N ASP A 47 -14.39 -22.06 -7.82
CA ASP A 47 -14.11 -20.88 -6.98
C ASP A 47 -12.80 -21.08 -6.23
N TRP A 48 -11.87 -20.16 -6.43
CA TRP A 48 -10.58 -20.13 -5.76
C TRP A 48 -10.55 -19.02 -4.72
N SER A 49 -10.08 -19.34 -3.51
CA SER A 49 -9.95 -18.35 -2.43
C SER A 49 -8.54 -18.26 -1.88
N PHE A 50 -8.10 -17.03 -1.60
CA PHE A 50 -6.84 -16.76 -0.91
C PHE A 50 -6.90 -15.43 -0.17
N GLY A 51 -5.98 -15.23 0.78
CA GLY A 51 -5.96 -14.02 1.60
C GLY A 51 -5.81 -12.75 0.77
N ARG A 52 -6.59 -11.71 1.06
CA ARG A 52 -6.46 -10.39 0.42
C ARG A 52 -5.04 -9.83 0.51
N ASP A 53 -4.37 -10.07 1.63
CA ASP A 53 -2.99 -9.67 1.89
C ASP A 53 -1.98 -10.34 0.93
N LEU A 54 -2.28 -11.56 0.46
CA LEU A 54 -1.48 -12.24 -0.55
C LEU A 54 -1.56 -11.52 -1.90
N LEU A 55 -2.75 -11.09 -2.31
CA LEU A 55 -2.95 -10.31 -3.54
C LEU A 55 -2.21 -8.97 -3.47
N GLU A 56 -2.35 -8.26 -2.35
CA GLU A 56 -1.73 -6.95 -2.12
C GLU A 56 -0.20 -7.00 -2.20
N ARG A 57 0.42 -8.03 -1.60
CA ARG A 57 1.86 -8.23 -1.68
C ARG A 57 2.29 -8.71 -3.06
N GLY A 58 1.53 -9.63 -3.66
CA GLY A 58 1.76 -10.18 -4.99
C GLY A 58 1.78 -9.13 -6.09
N LEU A 59 1.02 -8.05 -5.95
CA LEU A 59 1.07 -6.89 -6.86
C LEU A 59 2.43 -6.16 -6.88
N ARG A 60 3.26 -6.34 -5.85
CA ARG A 60 4.54 -5.62 -5.68
C ARG A 60 5.74 -6.52 -5.91
N THR A 61 5.67 -7.77 -5.47
CA THR A 61 6.78 -8.73 -5.51
C THR A 61 6.22 -10.14 -5.70
N PRO A 62 6.96 -11.05 -6.36
CA PRO A 62 6.62 -12.46 -6.35
C PRO A 62 6.43 -12.99 -4.92
N ILE A 63 5.35 -13.74 -4.70
CA ILE A 63 5.02 -14.36 -3.41
C ILE A 63 4.28 -15.68 -3.64
N GLU A 64 4.47 -16.62 -2.72
CA GLU A 64 3.83 -17.93 -2.72
C GLU A 64 3.32 -18.26 -1.32
N ARG A 65 2.14 -18.85 -1.21
CA ARG A 65 1.55 -19.30 0.05
C ARG A 65 0.58 -20.45 -0.21
N GLY A 66 0.92 -21.63 0.32
CA GLY A 66 0.13 -22.84 0.08
C GLY A 66 0.06 -23.10 -1.43
N ASP A 67 -1.14 -23.30 -1.92
CA ASP A 67 -1.40 -23.65 -3.32
C ASP A 67 -1.50 -22.45 -4.26
N VAL A 68 -1.12 -21.25 -3.79
CA VAL A 68 -1.28 -19.99 -4.54
C VAL A 68 0.04 -19.27 -4.67
N ARG A 69 0.40 -18.96 -5.92
CA ARG A 69 1.56 -18.15 -6.28
C ARG A 69 1.14 -16.94 -7.09
N ILE A 70 1.66 -15.76 -6.73
CA ILE A 70 1.30 -14.49 -7.36
C ILE A 70 2.56 -13.70 -7.69
N TRP A 71 2.69 -13.20 -8.92
CA TRP A 71 3.81 -12.36 -9.30
C TRP A 71 3.47 -11.36 -10.41
N PRO A 72 4.08 -10.16 -10.39
CA PRO A 72 3.94 -9.20 -11.48
C PRO A 72 4.71 -9.67 -12.71
N CYS A 73 4.11 -9.50 -13.88
CA CYS A 73 4.74 -9.75 -15.18
C CYS A 73 4.72 -8.45 -15.99
N GLY A 74 5.81 -7.69 -15.91
CA GLY A 74 5.89 -6.35 -16.48
C GLY A 74 5.07 -5.32 -15.68
N ARG A 75 4.57 -4.29 -16.37
CA ARG A 75 3.92 -3.13 -15.73
C ARG A 75 2.39 -3.25 -15.62
N THR A 76 1.78 -4.14 -16.40
CA THR A 76 0.33 -4.18 -16.55
C THR A 76 -0.28 -5.54 -16.21
N GLN A 77 0.51 -6.61 -16.15
CA GLN A 77 -0.02 -7.96 -15.91
C GLN A 77 0.39 -8.47 -14.53
N LEU A 78 -0.55 -9.12 -13.86
CA LEU A 78 -0.30 -9.96 -12.69
C LEU A 78 -0.61 -11.40 -13.08
N ILE A 79 0.28 -12.32 -12.70
CA ILE A 79 0.03 -13.75 -12.84
C ILE A 79 -0.38 -14.31 -11.48
N VAL A 80 -1.44 -15.12 -11.49
CA VAL A 80 -1.93 -15.89 -10.34
C VAL A 80 -1.94 -17.35 -10.78
N GLU A 81 -1.11 -18.16 -10.15
CA GLU A 81 -1.00 -19.60 -10.36
C GLU A 81 -1.61 -20.32 -9.16
N LEU A 82 -2.52 -21.25 -9.45
CA LEU A 82 -3.34 -21.97 -8.49
C LEU A 82 -3.13 -23.47 -8.69
N HIS A 83 -2.73 -24.15 -7.63
CA HIS A 83 -2.43 -25.58 -7.64
C HIS A 83 -3.62 -26.35 -7.03
N SER A 84 -4.17 -27.30 -7.77
CA SER A 84 -5.16 -28.25 -7.27
C SER A 84 -4.64 -29.68 -7.41
N THR A 85 -5.37 -30.63 -6.84
CA THR A 85 -5.13 -32.05 -7.07
C THR A 85 -5.22 -32.43 -8.56
N ASP A 86 -6.06 -31.71 -9.32
CA ASP A 86 -6.32 -31.97 -10.73
C ASP A 86 -5.33 -31.28 -11.68
N GLY A 87 -4.49 -30.36 -11.19
CA GLY A 87 -3.44 -29.70 -11.97
C GLY A 87 -3.18 -28.26 -11.56
N VAL A 88 -2.61 -27.49 -12.49
CA VAL A 88 -2.26 -26.08 -12.27
C VAL A 88 -3.07 -25.19 -13.19
N GLU A 89 -3.68 -24.15 -12.63
CA GLU A 89 -4.37 -23.09 -13.37
C GLU A 89 -3.60 -21.78 -13.26
N VAL A 90 -3.23 -21.20 -14.41
CA VAL A 90 -2.50 -19.94 -14.45
C VAL A 90 -3.37 -18.84 -15.06
N PHE A 91 -3.67 -17.82 -14.27
CA PHE A 91 -4.44 -16.66 -14.69
C PHE A 91 -3.55 -15.44 -14.87
N GLN A 92 -3.72 -14.75 -15.99
CA GLN A 92 -3.16 -13.44 -16.24
C GLN A 92 -4.26 -12.37 -16.11
N PHE A 93 -4.03 -11.40 -15.24
CA PHE A 93 -4.93 -10.28 -14.95
C PHE A 93 -4.29 -8.92 -15.27
N GLU A 94 -5.11 -7.98 -15.70
CA GLU A 94 -4.72 -6.56 -15.71
C GLU A 94 -4.58 -6.02 -14.27
N ILE A 95 -3.38 -5.56 -13.92
CA ILE A 95 -3.04 -4.97 -12.61
C ILE A 95 -4.02 -3.86 -12.22
N ARG A 96 -4.41 -3.00 -13.18
CA ARG A 96 -5.35 -1.90 -12.92
C ARG A 96 -6.72 -2.38 -12.45
N THR A 97 -7.17 -3.55 -12.88
CA THR A 97 -8.43 -4.14 -12.42
C THR A 97 -8.32 -4.60 -10.98
N LEU A 98 -7.22 -5.29 -10.63
CA LEU A 98 -6.96 -5.77 -9.29
C LEU A 98 -6.74 -4.63 -8.29
N ILE A 99 -6.03 -3.57 -8.67
CA ILE A 99 -5.86 -2.37 -7.85
C ILE A 99 -7.22 -1.72 -7.54
N ARG A 100 -8.10 -1.58 -8.55
CA ARG A 100 -9.44 -1.00 -8.35
C ARG A 100 -10.30 -1.87 -7.45
N PHE A 101 -10.21 -3.19 -7.58
CA PHE A 101 -10.89 -4.14 -6.72
C PHE A 101 -10.40 -3.98 -5.27
N LEU A 102 -9.09 -4.05 -5.02
CA LEU A 102 -8.50 -3.86 -3.69
C LEU A 102 -8.83 -2.50 -3.08
N ALA A 103 -8.82 -1.42 -3.85
CA ALA A 103 -9.20 -0.10 -3.34
C ALA A 103 -10.62 -0.09 -2.75
N ARG A 104 -11.57 -0.82 -3.37
CA ARG A 104 -12.92 -0.99 -2.83
C ARG A 104 -12.94 -1.82 -1.55
N THR A 105 -12.12 -2.86 -1.45
CA THR A 105 -12.06 -3.70 -0.23
C THR A 105 -11.51 -2.94 0.96
N HIS A 106 -10.49 -2.08 0.75
CA HIS A 106 -9.99 -1.19 1.79
C HIS A 106 -11.02 -0.17 2.28
N ALA A 107 -11.83 0.38 1.38
CA ALA A 107 -12.85 1.36 1.75
C ALA A 107 -13.96 0.79 2.67
N GLN A 108 -14.12 -0.54 2.70
CA GLN A 108 -15.13 -1.22 3.50
C GLN A 108 -14.59 -1.87 4.79
N SER A 109 -13.27 -2.03 4.90
CA SER A 109 -12.65 -2.39 6.16
C SER A 109 -12.61 -1.13 7.03
N PRO A 110 -13.24 -1.11 8.22
CA PRO A 110 -13.03 0.02 9.11
C PRO A 110 -11.53 0.14 9.31
N ALA A 111 -10.98 1.32 9.01
CA ALA A 111 -9.62 1.63 9.37
C ALA A 111 -9.52 1.33 10.87
N THR A 112 -8.83 0.25 11.25
CA THR A 112 -8.27 0.20 12.60
C THR A 112 -7.41 1.46 12.64
N PRO A 113 -7.73 2.46 13.48
CA PRO A 113 -6.81 3.56 13.68
C PRO A 113 -5.52 2.86 14.09
N ALA A 114 -4.50 2.95 13.25
CA ALA A 114 -3.14 2.68 13.69
C ALA A 114 -3.01 3.53 14.95
N ASP A 115 -2.82 2.84 16.07
CA ASP A 115 -2.73 3.38 17.41
C ASP A 115 -2.24 4.82 17.36
N ALA A 116 -3.17 5.75 17.55
CA ALA A 116 -2.81 7.13 17.80
C ALA A 116 -2.22 7.13 19.20
N GLY A 117 -0.95 6.71 19.28
CA GLY A 117 0.00 7.06 20.32
C GLY A 117 0.11 8.58 20.33
N ARG A 118 -0.94 9.21 20.88
CA ARG A 118 -0.88 10.51 21.51
C ARG A 118 0.03 10.33 22.70
N GLU A 119 1.31 10.61 22.51
CA GLU A 119 2.17 11.09 23.59
C GLU A 119 3.31 11.92 22.99
N SER A 120 3.05 13.23 22.98
CA SER A 120 3.99 14.29 23.32
C SER A 120 5.22 14.47 22.42
N GLN A 121 5.08 15.34 21.41
CA GLN A 121 6.21 16.19 21.00
C GLN A 121 6.64 17.04 22.21
N PRO A 122 7.90 16.97 22.69
CA PRO A 122 8.42 17.99 23.58
C PRO A 122 8.74 19.24 22.73
N GLN A 123 7.90 20.26 22.83
CA GLN A 123 8.29 21.62 22.46
C GLN A 123 9.37 22.10 23.46
N PRO A 124 10.48 22.71 23.01
CA PRO A 124 11.45 23.29 23.92
C PRO A 124 10.82 24.51 24.62
N PRO A 125 10.88 24.64 25.96
CA PRO A 125 10.38 25.83 26.62
C PRO A 125 11.33 27.01 26.39
N SER A 126 10.78 28.04 25.75
CA SER A 126 11.31 29.40 25.69
C SER A 126 11.72 29.88 27.09
N ARG A 127 13.01 30.13 27.25
CA ARG A 127 13.61 30.65 28.48
C ARG A 127 13.22 32.13 28.61
N THR A 128 12.14 32.41 29.32
CA THR A 128 11.80 33.76 29.79
C THR A 128 11.81 33.77 31.30
N ALA A 129 12.92 34.19 31.88
CA ALA A 129 13.01 34.66 33.26
C ALA A 129 13.44 36.14 33.23
N ARG A 130 12.49 36.95 33.66
CA ARG A 130 12.44 38.41 33.89
C ARG A 130 13.31 38.80 35.13
N PRO A 131 13.36 40.07 35.58
CA PRO A 131 14.07 41.26 35.07
C PRO A 131 15.17 41.82 36.03
N GLU A 132 15.98 42.72 35.46
CA GLU A 132 16.59 43.97 35.96
C GLU A 132 17.05 44.13 37.43
N ARG A 133 18.36 44.38 37.60
CA ARG A 133 18.87 45.37 38.56
C ARG A 133 20.30 45.86 38.23
N GLY A 134 20.40 47.16 37.94
CA GLY A 134 21.43 48.03 38.51
C GLY A 134 22.72 48.31 37.71
N ALA A 135 22.95 49.62 37.54
CA ALA A 135 24.24 50.32 37.41
C ALA A 135 25.03 50.17 36.10
N GLN A 136 25.73 51.16 35.57
CA GLN A 136 25.79 52.62 35.68
C GLN A 136 27.01 52.98 34.78
N THR A 137 26.94 54.06 34.00
CA THR A 137 28.12 54.83 33.51
C THR A 137 29.01 54.07 32.46
N GLU A 138 29.59 54.61 31.39
CA GLU A 138 30.19 55.89 31.00
C GLU A 138 30.18 55.93 29.46
N ARG A 139 29.68 56.96 28.77
CA ARG A 139 30.40 58.15 28.29
C ARG A 139 31.80 57.89 27.71
N GLY A 140 31.93 57.97 26.38
CA GLY A 140 33.21 58.07 25.65
C GLY A 140 33.04 57.59 24.20
N ALA A 141 32.74 58.47 23.25
CA ALA A 141 33.70 59.14 22.36
C ALA A 141 34.15 58.28 21.14
N HIS A 142 33.67 58.71 19.95
CA HIS A 142 34.29 58.78 18.61
C HIS A 142 35.79 58.32 18.45
N PRO A 143 36.33 58.14 17.22
CA PRO A 143 35.80 57.58 15.96
C PRO A 143 36.83 56.74 15.15
N GLU A 144 36.46 56.39 13.91
CA GLU A 144 37.28 56.27 12.68
C GLU A 144 38.66 55.56 12.70
N ARG A 145 38.85 54.61 11.76
CA ARG A 145 39.71 54.76 10.56
C ARG A 145 40.40 53.45 10.15
N GLY A 146 40.45 53.20 8.83
CA GLY A 146 41.35 52.24 8.14
C GLY A 146 40.60 51.09 7.47
N ALA A 147 40.20 51.13 6.19
CA ALA A 147 41.03 51.07 4.97
C ALA A 147 42.05 49.91 5.01
N GLN A 148 41.78 48.78 4.35
CA GLN A 148 42.33 48.35 3.03
C GLN A 148 43.21 47.07 3.19
N PRO A 149 43.62 46.34 2.13
CA PRO A 149 42.81 45.42 1.33
C PRO A 149 43.49 44.03 1.14
N ALA A 150 42.93 43.23 0.24
CA ALA A 150 43.34 41.88 -0.16
C ALA A 150 44.80 41.71 -0.65
N ARG A 151 45.38 40.54 -0.35
CA ARG A 151 46.36 39.76 -1.14
C ARG A 151 46.31 38.31 -0.63
N GLY A 152 46.40 37.25 -1.42
CA GLY A 152 46.61 37.08 -2.85
C GLY A 152 46.49 35.59 -3.20
#